data_AF-A0A359KM88-F1
#
_entry.id   AF-A0A359KM88-F1
#
_cell.length_a   1.000
_cell.length_b   1.000
_cell.length_c   1.000
_cell.angle_alpha   90.00
_cell.angle_beta   90.00
_cell.angle_gamma   90.00
#
_symmetry.space_group_name_H-M   'P 1'
#
loop_
_entity.id
_entity.type
_entity.pdbx_description
1 polymer ?
#
loop_
_entity_poly.entity_id
_entity_poly.type
_entity_poly.pdbx_seq_one_letter_code
_entity_poly.pdbx_strand_id
1 'polypeptide(L)'
;DDRDAAERVLRDKTAYYGHALSPLIWDRLGVRQDDFRPIERALMTDRDPEGARALVNERMLRIGVVGTPADLIPRLEGLVTMGARHLSFGPPLGPDPLAAVESLGREVIPYFRMVSSSGC
;
A
#
# COMPACT_ATOMS: atom_id res chain seq x y z
N ASP A 1 0.72 10.29 12.78
CA ASP A 1 0.66 10.01 11.34
C ASP A 1 -0.47 10.75 10.67
N ASP A 2 -0.19 11.23 9.47
CA ASP A 2 -1.13 11.92 8.59
C ASP A 2 -1.64 10.92 7.52
N ARG A 3 -2.87 10.45 7.71
CA ARG A 3 -3.52 9.46 6.83
C ARG A 3 -3.66 9.97 5.40
N ASP A 4 -3.97 11.26 5.24
CA ASP A 4 -4.19 11.85 3.92
C ASP A 4 -2.87 11.95 3.16
N ALA A 5 -1.78 12.30 3.85
CA ALA A 5 -0.44 12.27 3.28
C ALA A 5 -0.02 10.85 2.86
N ALA A 6 -0.33 9.83 3.66
CA ALA A 6 0.00 8.44 3.33
C ALA A 6 -0.81 7.93 2.12
N GLU A 7 -2.11 8.25 2.06
CA GLU A 7 -2.96 7.89 0.92
C GLU A 7 -2.47 8.59 -0.36
N ARG A 8 -2.10 9.87 -0.27
CA ARG A 8 -1.60 10.66 -1.41
C ARG A 8 -0.40 9.98 -2.08
N VAL A 9 0.59 9.54 -1.30
CA VAL A 9 1.78 8.90 -1.85
C VAL A 9 1.47 7.50 -2.40
N LEU A 10 0.51 6.77 -1.83
CA LEU A 10 0.05 5.52 -2.43
C LEU A 10 -0.66 5.76 -3.77
N ARG A 11 -1.48 6.81 -3.88
CA ARG A 11 -2.13 7.19 -5.14
C ARG A 11 -1.08 7.49 -6.22
N ASP A 12 -0.04 8.26 -5.88
CA ASP A 12 1.05 8.56 -6.82
C ASP A 12 1.73 7.28 -7.32
N LYS A 13 2.03 6.34 -6.42
CA LYS A 13 2.65 5.06 -6.77
C LYS A 13 1.73 4.18 -7.63
N THR A 14 0.45 4.15 -7.27
CA THR A 14 -0.59 3.38 -7.98
C THR A 14 -0.81 3.94 -9.38
N ALA A 15 -0.80 5.28 -9.53
CA ALA A 15 -0.90 5.94 -10.83
C ALA A 15 0.29 5.57 -11.73
N TYR A 16 1.50 5.54 -11.17
CA TYR A 16 2.71 5.24 -11.93
C TYR A 16 2.83 3.77 -12.36
N TYR A 17 2.49 2.79 -11.51
CA TYR A 17 2.70 1.36 -11.81
C TYR A 17 1.44 0.54 -12.06
N GLY A 18 0.23 1.09 -11.83
CA GLY A 18 -1.02 0.33 -11.86
C GLY A 18 -1.30 -0.40 -13.19
N HIS A 19 -0.94 0.22 -14.31
CA HIS A 19 -1.05 -0.33 -15.66
C HIS A 19 -0.10 -1.51 -15.93
N ALA A 20 0.93 -1.69 -15.10
CA ALA A 20 1.96 -2.72 -15.21
C ALA A 20 1.78 -3.87 -14.19
N LEU A 21 0.69 -3.86 -13.41
CA LEU A 21 0.35 -4.97 -12.52
C LEU A 21 -0.04 -6.21 -13.32
N SER A 22 -0.01 -7.39 -12.69
CA SER A 22 -0.42 -8.63 -13.36
C SER A 22 -1.95 -8.73 -13.47
N PRO A 23 -2.49 -9.48 -14.46
CA PRO A 23 -3.92 -9.71 -14.59
C PRO A 23 -4.60 -10.27 -13.34
N LEU A 24 -3.90 -11.12 -12.60
CA LEU A 24 -4.38 -11.67 -11.33
C LEU A 24 -4.66 -10.56 -10.31
N ILE A 25 -3.80 -9.55 -10.23
CA ILE A 25 -3.97 -8.44 -9.28
C ILE A 25 -5.16 -7.57 -9.69
N TRP A 26 -5.31 -7.25 -10.97
CA TRP A 26 -6.47 -6.50 -11.45
C TRP A 26 -7.79 -7.19 -11.11
N ASP A 27 -7.87 -8.50 -11.35
CA ASP A 27 -9.04 -9.33 -11.03
C ASP A 27 -9.37 -9.27 -9.53
N ARG A 28 -8.37 -9.45 -8.66
CA ARG A 28 -8.55 -9.37 -7.19
C ARG A 28 -8.97 -7.97 -6.71
N LEU A 29 -8.57 -6.92 -7.41
CA LEU A 29 -8.97 -5.54 -7.11
C LEU A 29 -10.33 -5.17 -7.73
N GLY A 30 -10.88 -5.99 -8.64
CA GLY A 30 -12.10 -5.68 -9.39
C GLY A 30 -11.94 -4.49 -10.33
N VAL A 31 -10.78 -4.39 -10.98
CA VAL A 31 -10.44 -3.37 -11.99
C VAL A 31 -9.93 -4.05 -13.26
N ARG A 32 -9.85 -3.30 -14.36
CA ARG A 32 -9.28 -3.73 -15.65
C ARG A 32 -8.04 -2.92 -15.96
N GLN A 33 -7.16 -3.44 -16.79
CA GLN A 33 -6.02 -2.67 -17.31
C GLN A 33 -6.47 -1.37 -17.99
N ASP A 34 -7.59 -1.42 -18.73
CA ASP A 34 -8.16 -0.27 -19.41
C ASP A 34 -8.57 0.87 -18.46
N ASP A 35 -8.88 0.56 -17.19
CA ASP A 35 -9.20 1.57 -16.17
C ASP A 35 -7.97 2.45 -15.85
N PHE A 36 -6.75 1.99 -16.16
CA PHE A 36 -5.51 2.73 -15.96
C PHE A 36 -5.09 3.57 -17.17
N ARG A 37 -5.70 3.39 -18.36
CA ARG A 37 -5.31 4.16 -19.56
C ARG A 37 -5.47 5.67 -19.39
N PRO A 38 -6.56 6.20 -18.78
CA PRO A 38 -6.69 7.64 -18.54
C PRO A 38 -5.59 8.17 -17.60
N ILE A 39 -5.18 7.35 -16.63
CA ILE A 39 -4.14 7.68 -15.65
C ILE A 39 -2.76 7.72 -16.32
N GLU A 40 -2.46 6.71 -17.13
CA GLU A 40 -1.23 6.63 -17.92
C GLU A 40 -1.11 7.81 -18.88
N ARG A 41 -2.19 8.16 -19.58
CA ARG A 41 -2.22 9.33 -20.46
C ARG A 41 -1.91 10.61 -19.69
N ALA A 42 -2.57 10.83 -18.56
CA ALA A 42 -2.35 12.02 -17.73
C ALA A 42 -0.88 12.14 -17.30
N LEU A 43 -0.25 11.04 -16.86
CA LEU A 43 1.17 11.04 -16.46
C LEU A 43 2.14 11.20 -17.64
N MET A 44 1.99 10.37 -18.67
CA MET A 44 3.01 10.19 -19.70
C MET A 44 2.87 11.17 -20.85
N THR A 45 1.64 11.55 -21.20
CA THR A 45 1.34 12.43 -22.33
C THR A 45 1.09 13.85 -21.86
N ASP A 46 0.11 14.02 -20.96
CA ASP A 46 -0.36 15.36 -20.58
C ASP A 46 0.53 16.01 -19.51
N ARG A 47 1.48 15.24 -18.93
CA ARG A 47 2.41 15.66 -17.87
C ARG A 47 1.68 16.25 -16.65
N ASP A 48 0.51 15.70 -16.34
CA ASP A 48 -0.37 16.10 -15.25
C ASP A 48 -0.38 15.03 -14.13
N PRO A 49 0.59 15.07 -13.19
CA PRO A 49 0.64 14.14 -12.08
C PRO A 49 -0.53 14.33 -11.11
N GLU A 50 -1.07 15.54 -10.98
CA GLU A 50 -2.20 15.80 -10.07
C GLU A 50 -3.50 15.20 -10.61
N GLY A 51 -3.78 15.39 -11.90
CA GLY A 51 -4.92 14.76 -12.57
C GLY A 51 -4.82 13.24 -12.59
N ALA A 52 -3.62 12.70 -12.82
CA ALA A 52 -3.40 11.25 -12.71
C ALA A 52 -3.73 10.71 -11.31
N ARG A 53 -3.26 11.39 -10.26
CA ARG A 53 -3.54 11.03 -8.86
C ARG A 53 -5.03 11.07 -8.54
N ALA A 54 -5.74 12.07 -9.06
CA ALA A 54 -7.17 12.25 -8.85
C ALA A 54 -8.02 11.13 -9.51
N LEU A 55 -7.52 10.53 -10.58
CA LEU A 55 -8.17 9.42 -11.29
C LEU A 55 -8.01 8.06 -10.60
N VAL A 56 -7.04 7.91 -9.68
CA VAL A 56 -6.91 6.70 -8.87
C VAL A 56 -8.15 6.57 -7.98
N ASN A 57 -8.82 5.42 -7.99
CA ASN A 57 -10.01 5.20 -7.17
C ASN A 57 -9.73 4.26 -5.97
N GLU A 58 -10.70 4.16 -5.06
CA GLU A 58 -10.59 3.34 -3.86
C GLU A 58 -10.28 1.86 -4.15
N ARG A 59 -10.86 1.30 -5.23
CA ARG A 59 -10.61 -0.10 -5.61
C ARG A 59 -9.14 -0.33 -5.95
N MET A 60 -8.53 0.62 -6.67
CA MET A 60 -7.11 0.58 -7.04
C MET A 60 -6.21 0.69 -5.80
N LEU A 61 -6.60 1.49 -4.80
CA LEU A 61 -5.82 1.66 -3.56
C LEU A 61 -5.80 0.44 -2.65
N ARG A 62 -6.72 -0.51 -2.82
CA ARG A 62 -6.73 -1.75 -2.01
C ARG A 62 -5.48 -2.62 -2.22
N ILE A 63 -4.68 -2.35 -3.26
CA ILE A 63 -3.40 -3.00 -3.49
C ILE A 63 -2.38 -2.70 -2.39
N GLY A 64 -2.49 -1.54 -1.76
CA GLY A 64 -1.62 -1.11 -0.68
C GLY A 64 -2.28 -1.29 0.69
N VAL A 65 -1.45 -1.15 1.71
CA VAL A 65 -1.90 -0.93 3.08
C VAL A 65 -1.53 0.50 3.43
N VAL A 66 -2.51 1.30 3.84
CA VAL A 66 -2.32 2.68 4.30
C VAL A 66 -2.96 2.78 5.67
N GLY A 67 -2.25 3.38 6.60
CA GLY A 67 -2.75 3.64 7.93
C GLY A 67 -1.64 3.76 8.96
N THR A 68 -2.07 3.87 10.21
CA THR A 68 -1.22 3.87 11.40
C THR A 68 -0.76 2.44 11.74
N PRO A 69 0.24 2.26 12.62
CA PRO A 69 0.58 0.93 13.13
C PRO A 69 -0.61 0.11 13.62
N ALA A 70 -1.60 0.75 14.26
CA ALA A 70 -2.84 0.10 14.71
C ALA A 70 -3.72 -0.41 13.57
N ASP A 71 -3.70 0.24 12.41
CA ASP A 71 -4.41 -0.21 11.20
C ASP A 71 -3.65 -1.34 10.49
N LEU A 72 -2.31 -1.31 10.54
CA LEU A 72 -1.46 -2.32 9.90
C LEU A 72 -1.54 -3.67 10.63
N ILE A 73 -1.45 -3.66 11.96
CA ILE A 73 -1.31 -4.89 12.77
C ILE A 73 -2.39 -5.94 12.44
N PRO A 74 -3.71 -5.64 12.47
CA PRO A 74 -4.75 -6.64 12.17
C PRO A 74 -4.61 -7.27 10.78
N ARG A 75 -4.13 -6.49 9.80
CA ARG A 75 -3.93 -6.98 8.43
C ARG A 75 -2.72 -7.90 8.33
N LEU A 76 -1.65 -7.60 9.07
CA LEU A 76 -0.46 -8.44 9.16
C LEU A 76 -0.74 -9.73 9.95
N GLU A 77 -1.56 -9.68 10.99
CA GLU A 77 -2.01 -10.87 11.74
C GLU A 77 -2.71 -11.89 10.84
N GLY A 78 -3.57 -11.43 9.92
CA GLY A 78 -4.19 -12.30 8.93
C GLY A 78 -3.15 -13.03 8.07
N LEU A 79 -2.11 -12.32 7.62
CA LEU A 79 -1.02 -12.92 6.82
C LEU A 79 -0.19 -13.92 7.64
N VAL A 80 0.13 -13.59 8.89
CA VAL A 80 0.87 -14.48 9.80
C VAL A 80 0.06 -15.75 10.10
N THR A 81 -1.25 -15.62 10.33
CA THR A 81 -2.17 -16.74 10.54
C THR A 81 -2.23 -17.67 9.32
N MET A 82 -2.12 -17.10 8.11
CA MET A 82 -2.00 -17.87 6.87
C MET A 82 -0.63 -18.55 6.68
N GLY A 83 0.30 -18.40 7.63
CA GLY A 83 1.63 -19.02 7.62
C GLY A 83 2.74 -18.15 7.04
N ALA A 84 2.51 -16.85 6.83
CA ALA A 84 3.58 -15.95 6.39
C ALA A 84 4.69 -15.86 7.45
N ARG A 85 5.92 -16.21 7.07
CA ARG A 85 7.11 -16.13 7.95
C ARG A 85 8.02 -14.94 7.68
N HIS A 86 7.79 -14.23 6.58
CA HIS A 86 8.55 -13.06 6.19
C HIS A 86 7.61 -12.02 5.59
N LEU A 87 7.55 -10.84 6.22
CA LEU A 87 6.77 -9.71 5.78
C LEU A 87 7.72 -8.65 5.22
N SER A 88 7.55 -8.30 3.96
CA SER A 88 8.33 -7.25 3.30
C SER A 88 7.45 -6.03 3.09
N PHE A 89 7.90 -4.88 3.58
CA PHE A 89 7.24 -3.60 3.36
C PHE A 89 7.87 -2.94 2.13
N GLY A 90 7.08 -2.84 1.06
CA GLY A 90 7.52 -2.24 -0.20
C GLY A 90 7.34 -0.72 -0.22
N PRO A 91 7.96 -0.02 -1.21
CA PRO A 91 7.71 1.38 -1.46
C PRO A 91 6.20 1.67 -1.63
N PRO A 92 5.70 2.82 -1.13
CA PRO A 92 6.48 3.97 -0.66
C PRO A 92 6.95 3.90 0.80
N LEU A 93 6.56 2.88 1.57
CA LEU A 93 6.63 2.82 3.05
C LEU A 93 5.77 3.87 3.78
N GLY A 94 5.81 5.11 3.30
CA GLY A 94 5.04 6.23 3.82
C GLY A 94 5.47 7.55 3.16
N PRO A 95 4.90 8.69 3.58
CA PRO A 95 5.32 10.00 3.09
C PRO A 95 6.74 10.37 3.56
N ASP A 96 7.15 9.87 4.72
CA ASP A 96 8.53 9.88 5.20
C ASP A 96 8.98 8.42 5.46
N PRO A 97 9.86 7.86 4.61
CA PRO A 97 10.33 6.50 4.77
C PRO A 97 11.06 6.23 6.09
N LEU A 98 11.80 7.22 6.64
CA LEU A 98 12.53 7.04 7.89
C LEU A 98 11.55 6.98 9.06
N ALA A 99 10.61 7.92 9.13
CA ALA A 99 9.57 7.91 10.16
C ALA A 99 8.69 6.64 10.07
N ALA A 100 8.42 6.15 8.86
CA ALA A 100 7.70 4.89 8.67
C ALA A 100 8.49 3.69 9.22
N VAL A 101 9.79 3.60 8.94
CA VAL A 101 10.66 2.54 9.49
C VAL A 101 10.75 2.62 11.01
N GLU A 102 10.88 3.81 11.58
CA GLU A 102 10.88 4.02 13.03
C GLU A 102 9.57 3.54 13.66
N SER A 103 8.43 3.89 13.07
CA SER A 103 7.10 3.48 13.56
C SER A 103 6.91 1.96 13.48
N LEU A 104 7.34 1.33 12.38
CA LEU A 104 7.36 -0.13 12.24
C LEU A 104 8.23 -0.79 13.33
N GLY A 105 9.42 -0.24 13.58
CA GLY A 105 10.36 -0.74 14.58
C GLY A 105 9.88 -0.58 16.02
N ARG A 106 9.14 0.50 16.31
CA ARG A 106 8.66 0.82 17.66
C ARG A 106 7.37 0.10 18.03
N GLU A 107 6.44 -0.07 17.07
CA GLU A 107 5.07 -0.48 17.38
C GLU A 107 4.71 -1.82 16.74
N VAL A 108 5.09 -2.04 15.49
CA VAL A 108 4.66 -3.24 14.74
C VAL A 108 5.55 -4.46 15.05
N ILE A 109 6.87 -4.32 14.97
CA ILE A 109 7.80 -5.45 15.20
C ILE A 109 7.68 -5.98 16.65
N PRO A 110 7.63 -5.15 17.71
CA PRO A 110 7.51 -5.64 19.08
C PRO A 110 6.21 -6.40 19.33
N TYR A 111 5.11 -5.99 18.71
CA TYR A 111 3.81 -6.68 18.80
C TYR A 111 3.93 -8.15 18.38
N PHE A 112 4.48 -8.42 17.19
CA PHE A 112 4.62 -9.79 16.69
C PHE A 112 5.67 -10.62 17.44
N ARG A 113 6.67 -9.97 18.04
CA ARG A 113 7.64 -10.67 18.92
C ARG A 113 7.02 -11.11 20.24
N MET A 114 6.15 -10.30 20.85
CA MET A 114 5.46 -10.66 22.09
C MET A 114 4.45 -11.79 21.85
N VAL A 115 3.63 -11.69 20.80
CA VAL A 115 2.64 -12.73 20.46
C VAL A 115 3.32 -14.09 20.22
N SER A 116 4.50 -14.10 19.58
CA SER A 116 5.27 -15.34 19.36
C SER A 116 5.81 -15.95 20.66
N SER A 117 6.00 -15.15 21.73
CA SER A 117 6.51 -15.60 23.03
C SER A 117 5.43 -16.06 24.01
N SER A 118 4.18 -15.65 23.81
CA SER A 118 3.04 -16.01 24.67
C SER A 118 2.27 -17.25 24.19
N GLY A 119 2.69 -17.87 23.08
CA GLY A 119 2.10 -19.08 22.50
C GLY A 119 2.73 -20.41 22.94
N CYS A 120 3.47 -20.44 24.06
CA CYS A 120 3.98 -21.66 24.69
C CYS A 120 3.15 -22.02 25.92
#